data_AF-A0A4R8DVH5-F1
#
_entry.id   AF-A0A4R8DVH5-F1
#
_cell.length_a   1.000
_cell.length_b   1.000
_cell.length_c   1.000
_cell.angle_alpha   90.00
_cell.angle_beta   90.00
_cell.angle_gamma   90.00
#
_symmetry.space_group_name_H-M   'P 1'
#
loop_
_entity.id
_entity.type
_entity.pdbx_description
1 polymer ?
#
loop_
_entity_poly.entity_id
_entity_poly.type
_entity_poly.pdbx_seq_one_letter_code
_entity_poly.pdbx_strand_id
1 'polypeptide(L)'
;MRISVKLWRILLLMSFSNSFFELASAQNRKLERIQCIVVFPNINEIPQDIIFFPTSIDSTKSLEENIQVRLGESEKIGFILYFQSIRWLEPNLENMLNEMDCVGGETPMPYLMNNPEFRLKVGAGIVTMDTTVLSESTQKDSLPRNFDIKVLNTKYHLKVMDTPMSMGIPKLFEPISLKTK
;
A
#
# COMPACT_ATOMS: atom_id res chain seq x y z
N MET A 1 -0.36 25.38 -26.81
CA MET A 1 -0.28 25.14 -25.35
C MET A 1 -0.46 23.65 -25.11
N ARG A 2 0.63 22.87 -24.94
CA ARG A 2 0.55 21.42 -24.68
C ARG A 2 0.27 21.24 -23.19
N ILE A 3 -1.01 21.08 -22.83
CA ILE A 3 -1.36 20.56 -21.51
C ILE A 3 -0.73 19.18 -21.43
N SER A 4 0.17 18.97 -20.48
CA SER A 4 0.92 17.72 -20.40
C SER A 4 -0.04 16.57 -20.10
N VAL A 5 0.16 15.42 -20.76
CA VAL A 5 -0.65 14.21 -20.57
C VAL A 5 -0.70 13.79 -19.09
N LYS A 6 0.32 14.17 -18.30
CA LYS A 6 0.36 13.97 -16.84
C LYS A 6 -0.74 14.73 -16.10
N LEU A 7 -1.10 15.95 -16.53
CA LEU A 7 -2.10 16.77 -15.83
C LEU A 7 -3.53 16.20 -15.98
N TRP A 8 -3.88 15.72 -17.17
CA TRP A 8 -5.19 15.09 -17.43
C TRP A 8 -5.37 13.78 -16.65
N ARG A 9 -4.28 13.02 -16.46
CA ARG A 9 -4.29 11.76 -15.71
C ARG A 9 -4.53 11.97 -14.22
N ILE A 10 -3.90 12.97 -13.61
CA ILE A 10 -4.14 13.35 -12.21
C ILE A 10 -5.60 13.78 -12.00
N LEU A 11 -6.16 14.55 -12.95
CA LEU A 11 -7.56 14.95 -12.92
C LEU A 11 -8.53 13.75 -12.98
N LEU A 12 -8.28 12.78 -13.85
CA LEU A 12 -9.08 11.54 -13.95
C LEU A 12 -9.00 10.67 -12.68
N LEU A 13 -7.81 10.57 -12.08
CA LEU A 13 -7.58 9.89 -10.80
C LEU A 13 -8.41 10.52 -9.67
N MET A 14 -8.35 11.85 -9.54
CA MET A 14 -9.15 12.58 -8.55
C MET A 14 -10.64 12.47 -8.84
N SER A 15 -11.08 12.44 -10.11
CA SER A 15 -12.49 12.27 -10.44
C SER A 15 -13.01 10.89 -10.04
N PHE A 16 -12.24 9.82 -10.24
CA PHE A 16 -12.70 8.47 -9.91
C PHE A 16 -12.73 8.23 -8.40
N SER A 17 -11.68 8.61 -7.67
CA SER A 17 -11.66 8.47 -6.21
C SER A 17 -12.74 9.34 -5.56
N ASN A 18 -12.87 10.62 -5.94
CA ASN A 18 -13.93 11.49 -5.43
C ASN A 18 -15.33 10.94 -5.75
N SER A 19 -15.56 10.43 -6.97
CA SER A 19 -16.85 9.80 -7.32
C SER A 19 -17.14 8.54 -6.50
N PHE A 20 -16.11 7.75 -6.16
CA PHE A 20 -16.27 6.59 -5.28
C PHE A 20 -16.63 7.00 -3.86
N PHE A 21 -15.95 8.01 -3.29
CA PHE A 21 -16.28 8.54 -1.96
C PHE A 21 -17.68 9.15 -1.90
N GLU A 22 -18.10 9.87 -2.94
CA GLU A 22 -19.46 10.42 -3.05
C GLU A 22 -20.53 9.31 -3.14
N LEU A 23 -20.29 8.28 -3.97
CA LEU A 23 -21.17 7.12 -4.09
C LEU A 23 -21.23 6.30 -2.80
N ALA A 24 -20.09 6.10 -2.14
CA ALA A 24 -20.01 5.39 -0.87
C ALA A 24 -20.75 6.15 0.24
N SER A 25 -20.61 7.47 0.29
CA SER A 25 -21.35 8.34 1.21
C SER A 25 -22.86 8.25 0.97
N ALA A 26 -23.31 8.30 -0.30
CA ALA A 26 -24.71 8.13 -0.66
C ALA A 26 -25.28 6.76 -0.28
N GLN A 27 -24.42 5.74 -0.17
CA GLN A 27 -24.76 4.38 0.26
C GLN A 27 -24.54 4.13 1.77
N ASN A 28 -24.28 5.17 2.57
CA ASN A 28 -23.97 5.07 4.00
C ASN A 28 -22.78 4.15 4.32
N ARG A 29 -21.82 4.05 3.40
CA ARG A 29 -20.60 3.27 3.63
C ARG A 29 -19.62 4.04 4.51
N LYS A 30 -18.94 3.32 5.41
CA LYS A 30 -17.84 3.84 6.23
C LYS A 30 -16.53 3.46 5.57
N LEU A 31 -15.81 4.47 5.09
CA LEU A 31 -14.50 4.29 4.45
C LEU A 31 -13.41 4.82 5.38
N GLU A 32 -12.38 4.01 5.61
CA GLU A 32 -11.20 4.37 6.39
C GLU A 32 -9.98 4.47 5.47
N ARG A 33 -9.23 5.57 5.57
CA ARG A 33 -8.03 5.82 4.79
C ARG A 33 -6.81 5.65 5.66
N ILE A 34 -5.99 4.65 5.34
CA ILE A 34 -4.82 4.26 6.13
C ILE A 34 -3.58 4.66 5.36
N GLN A 35 -2.87 5.67 5.86
CA GLN A 35 -1.52 5.99 5.38
C GLN A 35 -0.56 4.86 5.74
N CYS A 36 0.35 4.53 4.85
CA CYS A 36 1.26 3.43 5.04
C CYS A 36 2.56 3.55 4.24
N ILE A 37 3.59 2.85 4.72
CA ILE A 37 4.70 2.41 3.86
C ILE A 37 4.26 1.10 3.20
N VAL A 38 4.38 1.02 1.87
CA VAL A 38 4.03 -0.17 1.10
C VAL A 38 5.29 -0.82 0.55
N VAL A 39 5.30 -2.15 0.59
CA VAL A 39 6.36 -3.02 0.08
C VAL A 39 5.72 -3.99 -0.90
N PHE A 40 6.27 -4.09 -2.10
CA PHE A 40 5.74 -4.97 -3.14
C PHE A 40 6.85 -5.50 -4.07
N PRO A 41 6.63 -6.63 -4.75
CA PRO A 41 7.59 -7.17 -5.71
C PRO A 41 7.97 -6.16 -6.80
N ASN A 42 9.24 -6.12 -7.18
CA ASN A 42 9.70 -5.34 -8.32
C ASN A 42 9.41 -6.09 -9.64
N ILE A 43 8.14 -6.11 -10.05
CA ILE A 43 7.66 -6.77 -11.26
C ILE A 43 6.90 -5.78 -12.17
N ASN A 44 6.78 -6.12 -13.46
CA ASN A 44 6.11 -5.29 -14.46
C ASN A 44 4.63 -5.65 -14.63
N GLU A 45 3.95 -6.01 -13.55
CA GLU A 45 2.53 -6.33 -13.51
C GLU A 45 1.94 -5.96 -12.14
N ILE A 46 0.61 -5.99 -12.00
CA ILE A 46 -0.04 -5.78 -10.70
C ILE A 46 0.34 -6.95 -9.79
N PRO A 47 1.04 -6.71 -8.66
CA PRO A 47 1.39 -7.78 -7.74
C PRO A 47 0.12 -8.39 -7.15
N GLN A 48 0.17 -9.71 -6.95
CA GLN A 48 -0.92 -10.44 -6.32
C GLN A 48 -1.17 -9.92 -4.89
N ASP A 49 -0.08 -9.75 -4.16
CA ASP A 49 -0.05 -9.30 -2.77
C ASP A 49 0.93 -8.14 -2.60
N ILE A 50 0.56 -7.20 -1.74
CA ILE A 50 1.48 -6.20 -1.20
C ILE A 50 1.52 -6.32 0.32
N ILE A 51 2.57 -5.79 0.92
CA ILE A 51 2.64 -5.60 2.37
C ILE A 51 2.54 -4.11 2.64
N PHE A 52 1.64 -3.70 3.52
CA PHE A 52 1.56 -2.31 3.98
C PHE A 52 1.78 -2.23 5.49
N PHE A 53 2.54 -1.22 5.91
CA PHE A 53 2.82 -0.90 7.30
C PHE A 53 2.09 0.39 7.65
N PRO A 54 0.95 0.33 8.38
CA PRO A 54 0.19 1.51 8.77
C PRO A 54 1.06 2.49 9.55
N THR A 55 1.10 3.74 9.08
CA THR A 55 1.93 4.78 9.69
C THR A 55 1.59 6.15 9.11
N SER A 56 1.78 7.19 9.90
CA SER A 56 1.64 8.57 9.41
C SER A 56 2.83 8.97 8.54
N ILE A 57 2.56 9.50 7.36
CA ILE A 57 3.58 10.00 6.44
C ILE A 57 3.83 11.48 6.69
N ASP A 58 5.09 11.83 6.92
CA ASP A 58 5.54 13.20 7.11
C ASP A 58 5.95 13.79 5.77
N SER A 59 5.10 14.66 5.22
CA SER A 59 5.31 15.29 3.91
C SER A 59 6.47 16.29 3.90
N THR A 60 7.02 16.67 5.06
CA THR A 60 8.21 17.54 5.12
C THR A 60 9.51 16.76 4.92
N LYS A 61 9.45 15.43 5.05
CA LYS A 61 10.58 14.51 4.89
C LYS A 61 10.59 13.85 3.52
N SER A 62 11.77 13.44 3.09
CA SER A 62 11.94 12.59 1.91
C SER A 62 11.31 11.20 2.10
N LEU A 63 11.13 10.47 0.99
CA LEU A 63 10.67 9.09 1.04
C LEU A 63 11.62 8.22 1.87
N GLU A 64 12.93 8.39 1.65
CA GLU A 64 13.99 7.64 2.33
C GLU A 64 13.95 7.86 3.85
N GLU A 65 13.78 9.12 4.28
CA GLU A 65 13.65 9.47 5.70
C GLU A 65 12.39 8.90 6.32
N ASN A 66 11.26 8.96 5.62
CA ASN A 66 10.03 8.32 6.09
C ASN A 66 10.25 6.82 6.26
N ILE A 67 10.82 6.14 5.27
CA ILE A 67 11.10 4.69 5.36
C ILE A 67 12.03 4.37 6.54
N GLN A 68 13.13 5.10 6.68
CA GLN A 68 14.11 4.85 7.73
C GLN A 68 13.51 5.01 9.14
N VAL A 69 12.77 6.09 9.36
CA VAL A 69 12.11 6.36 10.64
C VAL A 69 11.01 5.33 10.87
N ARG A 70 10.12 5.13 9.90
CA ARG A 70 8.91 4.33 10.09
C ARG A 70 9.18 2.84 10.17
N LEU A 71 10.12 2.30 9.41
CA LEU A 71 10.45 0.87 9.52
C LEU A 71 11.39 0.57 10.69
N GLY A 72 12.08 1.59 11.23
CA GLY A 72 12.93 1.48 12.42
C GLY A 72 12.15 1.52 13.74
N GLU A 73 10.86 1.84 13.72
CA GLU A 73 9.99 1.81 14.91
C GLU A 73 9.85 0.35 15.42
N SER A 74 10.01 0.16 16.73
CA SER A 74 9.88 -1.16 17.37
C SER A 74 8.44 -1.69 17.25
N GLU A 75 8.31 -3.02 17.19
CA GLU A 75 7.01 -3.73 17.21
C GLU A 75 6.07 -3.44 16.02
N LYS A 76 6.61 -2.93 14.91
CA LYS A 76 5.79 -2.64 13.73
C LYS A 76 5.26 -3.92 13.08
N ILE A 77 3.95 -4.00 12.95
CA ILE A 77 3.24 -5.06 12.24
C ILE A 77 2.76 -4.50 10.90
N GLY A 78 3.15 -5.17 9.82
CA GLY A 78 2.61 -4.97 8.49
C GLY A 78 1.47 -5.95 8.21
N PHE A 79 0.69 -5.62 7.21
CA PHE A 79 -0.46 -6.41 6.78
C PHE A 79 -0.30 -6.78 5.32
N ILE A 80 -0.54 -8.05 5.01
CA ILE A 80 -0.56 -8.57 3.65
C ILE A 80 -1.93 -8.27 3.06
N LEU A 81 -1.93 -7.53 1.96
CA LEU A 81 -3.11 -7.09 1.24
C LEU A 81 -3.17 -7.75 -0.14
N TYR A 82 -4.24 -8.49 -0.36
CA TYR A 82 -4.54 -9.10 -1.66
C TYR A 82 -5.04 -8.04 -2.63
N PHE A 83 -4.23 -7.69 -3.64
CA PHE A 83 -4.54 -6.61 -4.57
C PHE A 83 -5.62 -6.96 -5.59
N GLN A 84 -5.98 -8.23 -5.73
CA GLN A 84 -7.02 -8.60 -6.69
C GLN A 84 -8.35 -7.90 -6.40
N SER A 85 -8.72 -7.66 -5.13
CA SER A 85 -9.97 -6.96 -4.81
C SER A 85 -9.98 -5.50 -5.27
N ILE A 86 -8.83 -4.83 -5.22
CA ILE A 86 -8.67 -3.44 -5.67
C ILE A 86 -8.57 -3.38 -7.19
N ARG A 87 -7.91 -4.36 -7.82
CA ARG A 87 -7.73 -4.43 -9.30
C ARG A 87 -9.03 -4.30 -10.09
N TRP A 88 -10.15 -4.84 -9.59
CA TRP A 88 -11.45 -4.72 -10.27
C TRP A 88 -12.05 -3.32 -10.20
N LEU A 89 -11.65 -2.53 -9.20
CA LEU A 89 -12.16 -1.19 -8.95
C LEU A 89 -11.25 -0.11 -9.55
N GLU A 90 -9.95 -0.39 -9.65
CA GLU A 90 -8.93 0.54 -10.14
C GLU A 90 -8.26 0.01 -11.42
N PRO A 91 -8.81 0.31 -12.62
CA PRO A 91 -8.27 -0.20 -13.89
C PRO A 91 -6.87 0.37 -14.23
N ASN A 92 -6.44 1.43 -13.55
CA ASN A 92 -5.14 2.06 -13.72
C ASN A 92 -4.12 1.72 -12.61
N LEU A 93 -4.44 0.78 -11.71
CA LEU A 93 -3.60 0.38 -10.58
C LEU A 93 -2.16 0.03 -11.01
N GLU A 94 -1.99 -0.69 -12.12
CA GLU A 94 -0.67 -1.03 -12.67
C GLU A 94 0.18 0.21 -12.97
N ASN A 95 -0.42 1.19 -13.65
CA ASN A 95 0.26 2.45 -13.97
C ASN A 95 0.59 3.23 -12.70
N MET A 96 -0.31 3.23 -11.72
CA MET A 96 -0.08 3.92 -10.43
C MET A 96 1.13 3.32 -9.69
N LEU A 97 1.24 2.00 -9.64
CA LEU A 97 2.38 1.30 -9.01
C LEU A 97 3.69 1.52 -9.78
N ASN A 98 3.62 1.64 -11.11
CA ASN A 98 4.79 1.88 -11.95
C ASN A 98 5.28 3.33 -11.89
N GLU A 99 4.38 4.30 -11.74
CA GLU A 99 4.70 5.73 -11.63
C GLU A 99 4.98 6.18 -10.18
N MET A 100 4.74 5.32 -9.18
CA MET A 100 4.93 5.60 -7.77
C MET A 100 6.40 5.79 -7.39
N ASP A 101 6.70 6.85 -6.64
CA ASP A 101 8.02 7.08 -6.05
C ASP A 101 8.37 5.92 -5.10
N CYS A 102 9.46 5.22 -5.42
CA CYS A 102 9.88 4.02 -4.71
C CYS A 102 11.40 3.99 -4.52
N VAL A 103 11.84 3.40 -3.42
CA VAL A 103 13.22 2.96 -3.22
C VAL A 103 13.32 1.45 -3.44
N GLY A 104 14.48 1.00 -3.90
CA GLY A 104 14.77 -0.43 -4.03
C GLY A 104 14.95 -1.10 -2.66
N GLY A 105 14.44 -2.32 -2.55
CA GLY A 105 14.65 -3.20 -1.40
C GLY A 105 14.91 -4.64 -1.82
N GLU A 106 15.32 -5.45 -0.85
CA GLU A 106 15.55 -6.88 -1.02
C GLU A 106 14.95 -7.64 0.17
N THR A 107 14.44 -8.84 -0.04
CA THR A 107 14.04 -9.74 1.05
C THR A 107 14.65 -11.12 0.84
N PRO A 108 15.17 -11.80 1.88
CA PRO A 108 15.57 -13.20 1.78
C PRO A 108 14.37 -14.17 1.76
N MET A 109 13.13 -13.67 1.87
CA MET A 109 11.90 -14.47 1.99
C MET A 109 10.97 -14.30 0.76
N PRO A 110 11.35 -14.84 -0.42
CA PRO A 110 10.65 -14.62 -1.69
C PRO A 110 9.21 -15.16 -1.68
N TYR A 111 8.95 -16.17 -0.87
CA TYR A 111 7.67 -16.89 -0.80
C TYR A 111 6.53 -16.08 -0.16
N LEU A 112 6.82 -15.01 0.60
CA LEU A 112 5.77 -14.21 1.24
C LEU A 112 4.98 -13.33 0.26
N MET A 113 5.51 -13.08 -0.94
CA MET A 113 4.86 -12.26 -1.97
C MET A 113 4.96 -12.89 -3.37
N ASN A 114 5.14 -14.22 -3.44
CA ASN A 114 5.39 -14.95 -4.70
C ASN A 114 6.45 -14.28 -5.60
N ASN A 115 7.53 -13.78 -5.00
CA ASN A 115 8.52 -12.96 -5.66
C ASN A 115 9.82 -13.76 -5.91
N PRO A 116 10.01 -14.34 -7.11
CA PRO A 116 11.19 -15.15 -7.40
C PRO A 116 12.50 -14.35 -7.45
N GLU A 117 12.43 -13.03 -7.62
CA GLU A 117 13.61 -12.18 -7.84
C GLU A 117 14.21 -11.59 -6.56
N PHE A 118 13.59 -11.82 -5.40
CA PHE A 118 14.00 -11.25 -4.09
C PHE A 118 14.03 -9.71 -4.04
N ARG A 119 13.71 -9.02 -5.13
CA ARG A 119 13.75 -7.56 -5.29
C ARG A 119 12.40 -6.94 -5.02
N LEU A 120 12.42 -5.85 -4.26
CA LEU A 120 11.24 -5.14 -3.79
C LEU A 120 11.28 -3.68 -4.23
N LYS A 121 10.09 -3.10 -4.39
CA LYS A 121 9.86 -1.66 -4.36
C LYS A 121 9.25 -1.30 -3.02
N VAL A 122 9.73 -0.20 -2.43
CA VAL A 122 9.22 0.34 -1.17
C VAL A 122 8.85 1.79 -1.36
N GLY A 123 7.60 2.15 -1.09
CA GLY A 123 7.11 3.51 -1.26
C GLY A 123 6.09 3.90 -0.18
N ALA A 124 5.45 5.06 -0.35
CA ALA A 124 4.40 5.55 0.55
C ALA A 124 3.04 5.59 -0.16
N GLY A 125 1.98 5.17 0.52
CA GLY A 125 0.63 5.12 -0.07
C GLY A 125 -0.47 5.26 0.95
N ILE A 126 -1.70 5.25 0.46
CA ILE A 126 -2.94 5.22 1.23
C ILE A 126 -3.74 4.01 0.76
N VAL A 127 -4.10 3.13 1.70
CA VAL A 127 -5.07 2.06 1.44
C VAL A 127 -6.42 2.53 1.97
N THR A 128 -7.47 2.43 1.16
CA THR A 128 -8.84 2.71 1.59
C THR A 128 -9.58 1.40 1.86
N MET A 129 -10.08 1.25 3.09
CA MET A 129 -10.86 0.11 3.54
C MET A 129 -12.33 0.47 3.74
N ASP A 130 -13.23 -0.44 3.41
CA ASP A 130 -14.66 -0.34 3.69
C ASP A 130 -15.00 -1.11 4.97
N THR A 131 -15.39 -0.38 6.00
CA THR A 131 -15.68 -0.89 7.36
C THR A 131 -17.19 -0.92 7.67
N THR A 132 -18.05 -0.81 6.64
CA THR A 132 -19.50 -0.66 6.80
C THR A 132 -20.19 -1.85 7.47
N VAL A 133 -19.79 -3.07 7.13
CA VAL A 133 -20.39 -4.30 7.67
C VAL A 133 -19.28 -5.19 8.20
N LEU A 134 -18.80 -4.89 9.39
CA LEU A 134 -17.99 -5.82 10.16
C LEU A 134 -18.94 -6.61 11.04
N SER A 135 -19.49 -7.70 10.51
CA SER A 135 -19.96 -8.77 11.40
C SER A 135 -18.77 -9.20 12.23
N GLU A 136 -18.93 -9.36 13.55
CA GLU A 136 -17.94 -10.01 14.42
C GLU A 136 -17.70 -11.45 13.90
N SER A 137 -16.90 -11.58 12.84
CA SER A 137 -16.51 -12.87 12.33
C SER A 137 -15.46 -13.40 13.28
N THR A 138 -15.74 -14.57 13.88
CA THR A 138 -14.82 -15.38 14.69
C THR A 138 -13.65 -15.95 13.87
N GLN A 139 -13.29 -15.34 12.74
CA GLN A 139 -12.13 -15.75 11.96
C GLN A 139 -10.89 -15.39 12.78
N LYS A 140 -10.17 -16.44 13.16
CA LYS A 140 -8.97 -16.32 13.97
C LYS A 140 -7.91 -15.57 13.18
N ASP A 141 -7.49 -14.42 13.70
CA ASP A 141 -6.40 -13.65 13.10
C ASP A 141 -5.18 -14.55 12.89
N SER A 142 -4.57 -14.43 11.71
CA SER A 142 -3.34 -15.15 11.39
C SER A 142 -2.24 -14.72 12.38
N LEU A 143 -1.41 -15.66 12.82
CA LEU A 143 -0.27 -15.31 13.67
C LEU A 143 0.74 -14.49 12.86
N PRO A 144 1.32 -13.42 13.43
CA PRO A 144 2.37 -12.66 12.78
C PRO A 144 3.56 -13.56 12.39
N ARG A 145 4.00 -13.42 11.15
CA ARG A 145 5.18 -14.05 10.56
C ARG A 145 6.32 -13.04 10.53
N ASN A 146 7.55 -13.50 10.70
CA ASN A 146 8.72 -12.64 10.51
C ASN A 146 8.82 -12.22 9.04
N PHE A 147 9.24 -10.99 8.80
CA PHE A 147 9.49 -10.45 7.47
C PHE A 147 10.75 -9.60 7.51
N ASP A 148 11.84 -10.20 7.08
CA ASP A 148 13.11 -9.51 6.99
C ASP A 148 13.23 -8.80 5.64
N ILE A 149 13.63 -7.54 5.67
CA ILE A 149 13.92 -6.77 4.46
C ILE A 149 15.19 -5.95 4.63
N LYS A 150 15.87 -5.70 3.51
CA LYS A 150 16.97 -4.75 3.41
C LYS A 150 16.55 -3.61 2.49
N VAL A 151 16.59 -2.38 3.01
CA VAL A 151 16.19 -1.16 2.30
C VAL A 151 17.16 -0.05 2.71
N LEU A 152 17.67 0.73 1.74
CA LEU A 152 18.61 1.84 2.02
C LEU A 152 19.84 1.43 2.85
N ASN A 153 20.42 0.26 2.56
CA ASN A 153 21.52 -0.37 3.31
C ASN A 153 21.23 -0.73 4.77
N THR A 154 19.99 -0.57 5.24
CA THR A 154 19.56 -0.98 6.58
C THR A 154 18.76 -2.29 6.49
N LYS A 155 19.02 -3.21 7.43
CA LYS A 155 18.20 -4.41 7.59
C LYS A 155 17.13 -4.15 8.65
N TYR A 156 15.89 -4.52 8.32
CA TYR A 156 14.73 -4.41 9.20
C TYR A 156 14.18 -5.80 9.47
N HIS A 157 13.90 -6.06 10.75
CA HIS A 157 13.28 -7.29 11.23
C HIS A 157 11.83 -6.99 11.61
N LEU A 158 10.93 -7.16 10.65
CA LEU A 158 9.53 -6.75 10.78
C LEU A 158 8.64 -7.98 11.04
N LYS A 159 7.40 -7.72 11.44
CA LYS A 159 6.36 -8.75 11.51
C LYS A 159 5.27 -8.42 10.50
N VAL A 160 4.69 -9.44 9.88
CA VAL A 160 3.56 -9.29 8.97
C VAL A 160 2.50 -10.35 9.23
N MET A 161 1.24 -9.98 9.04
CA MET A 161 0.11 -10.90 9.14
C MET A 161 -0.87 -10.66 7.99
N ASP A 162 -1.80 -11.58 7.76
CA ASP A 162 -2.87 -11.32 6.79
C ASP A 162 -3.73 -10.15 7.30
N THR A 163 -4.23 -9.32 6.37
CA THR A 163 -5.11 -8.19 6.75
C THR A 163 -6.35 -8.74 7.48
N PRO A 164 -6.54 -8.41 8.77
CA PRO A 164 -7.67 -8.92 9.52
C PRO A 164 -8.97 -8.31 8.99
N MET A 165 -10.07 -9.08 9.05
CA MET A 165 -11.37 -8.60 8.60
C MET A 165 -11.80 -7.32 9.33
N SER A 166 -11.36 -7.13 10.58
CA SER A 166 -11.62 -5.93 11.39
C SER A 166 -11.09 -4.63 10.78
N MET A 167 -10.10 -4.69 9.88
CA MET A 167 -9.62 -3.51 9.14
C MET A 167 -10.53 -3.12 7.98
N GLY A 168 -11.50 -3.96 7.63
CA GLY A 168 -12.42 -3.72 6.51
C GLY A 168 -12.00 -4.39 5.21
N ILE A 169 -12.84 -4.22 4.20
CA ILE A 169 -12.61 -4.77 2.86
C ILE A 169 -11.85 -3.73 2.03
N PRO A 170 -10.65 -4.04 1.50
CA PRO A 170 -9.92 -3.09 0.67
C PRO A 170 -10.67 -2.70 -0.61
N LYS A 171 -10.67 -1.40 -0.91
CA LYS A 171 -11.37 -0.82 -2.06
C LYS A 171 -10.47 -0.05 -3.01
N LEU A 172 -9.56 0.77 -2.49
CA LEU A 172 -8.73 1.69 -3.28
C LEU A 172 -7.29 1.73 -2.76
N PHE A 173 -6.37 2.08 -3.65
CA PHE A 173 -4.98 2.36 -3.31
C PHE A 173 -4.53 3.66 -3.99
N GLU A 174 -3.91 4.56 -3.23
CA GLU A 174 -3.42 5.85 -3.74
C GLU A 174 -1.93 6.03 -3.39
N PRO A 175 -1.03 6.23 -4.36
CA PRO A 175 0.37 6.52 -4.07
C PRO A 175 0.51 7.93 -3.46
N ILE A 176 1.39 8.07 -2.48
CA ILE A 176 1.80 9.38 -1.93
C ILE A 176 3.12 9.76 -2.60
N SER A 177 3.10 10.82 -3.41
CA SER A 177 4.31 11.39 -3.99
C SER A 177 5.11 12.14 -2.93
N LEU A 178 6.35 11.71 -2.72
CA LEU A 178 7.32 12.32 -1.81
C LEU A 178 8.60 12.64 -2.58
N LYS A 179 9.33 13.65 -2.14
CA LYS A 179 10.66 13.93 -2.71
C LYS A 179 11.57 12.73 -2.42
N THR A 180 12.15 12.15 -3.47
CA THR A 180 13.29 11.22 -3.36
C THR A 180 14.59 12.04 -3.29
N LYS A 181 15.59 11.53 -2.58
CA LYS A 181 16.91 12.18 -2.48
C LYS A 181 17.80 11.91 -3.68
#